data_AF-A0A0G0HV88-F1
#
_entry.id   AF-A0A0G0HV88-F1
#
_cell.length_a   1.000
_cell.length_b   1.000
_cell.length_c   1.000
_cell.angle_alpha   90.00
_cell.angle_beta   90.00
_cell.angle_gamma   90.00
#
_symmetry.space_group_name_H-M   'P 1'
#
loop_
_entity.id
_entity.type
_entity.pdbx_description
1 polymer ?
#
loop_
_entity_poly.entity_id
_entity_poly.type
_entity_poly.pdbx_seq_one_letter_code
_entity_poly.pdbx_strand_id
1 'polypeptide(L)'
;MKLKPIALYQEDNGDIKFFLSRENSSFMGPEIILKINSDFQKVAENLETALNTEPLQSNFKNKYSSLLYIDLRFGNKVYYKFH
;
A
#
# COMPACT_ATOMS: atom_id res chain seq x y z
N MET A 1 2.70 -8.26 -10.83
CA MET A 1 3.28 -6.89 -10.89
C MET A 1 3.93 -6.61 -9.54
N LYS A 2 5.10 -5.98 -9.47
CA LYS A 2 5.81 -5.75 -8.19
C LYS A 2 5.53 -4.34 -7.66
N LEU A 3 5.46 -4.20 -6.34
CA LEU A 3 5.47 -2.88 -5.68
C LEU A 3 6.77 -2.16 -6.02
N LYS A 4 6.69 -0.84 -6.22
CA LYS A 4 7.84 0.01 -6.57
C LYS A 4 8.00 1.12 -5.51
N PRO A 5 8.48 0.81 -4.30
CA PRO A 5 8.67 1.83 -3.27
C PRO A 5 9.76 2.84 -3.66
N ILE A 6 9.54 4.11 -3.35
CA ILE A 6 10.47 5.22 -3.63
C ILE A 6 10.95 5.92 -2.36
N ALA A 7 10.14 5.93 -1.30
CA ALA A 7 10.50 6.53 -0.03
C ALA A 7 9.73 5.85 1.12
N LEU A 8 10.35 5.84 2.30
CA LEU A 8 9.74 5.48 3.57
C LEU A 8 9.77 6.72 4.45
N TYR A 9 8.65 7.03 5.08
CA TYR A 9 8.52 8.11 6.03
C TYR A 9 7.83 7.63 7.30
N GLN A 10 8.38 7.99 8.46
CA GLN A 10 7.74 7.76 9.75
C GLN A 10 7.10 9.07 10.21
N GLU A 11 5.82 9.00 10.56
CA GLU A 11 5.05 10.11 11.10
C GLU A 11 5.15 10.12 12.64
N ASP A 12 4.99 11.32 13.23
CA ASP A 12 5.06 11.52 14.69
C ASP A 12 3.98 10.73 15.46
N ASN A 13 2.89 10.36 14.79
CA ASN A 13 1.79 9.56 15.35
C ASN A 13 2.08 8.04 15.39
N GLY A 14 3.28 7.60 14.97
CA GLY A 14 3.68 6.20 14.91
C GLY A 14 3.23 5.46 13.65
N ASP A 15 2.70 6.16 12.65
CA ASP A 15 2.41 5.59 11.34
C ASP A 15 3.68 5.60 10.46
N ILE A 16 3.81 4.59 9.61
CA ILE A 16 4.83 4.51 8.57
C ILE A 16 4.11 4.59 7.24
N LYS A 17 4.61 5.46 6.37
CA LYS A 17 4.19 5.62 4.97
C LYS A 17 5.27 5.15 4.03
N PHE A 18 4.94 4.19 3.18
CA PHE A 18 5.74 3.86 2.00
C PHE A 18 5.14 4.55 0.79
N PHE A 19 5.87 5.50 0.21
CA PHE A 19 5.50 6.08 -1.07
C PHE A 19 5.93 5.14 -2.18
N LEU A 20 5.02 4.90 -3.13
CA LEU A 20 5.26 4.08 -4.30
C LEU A 20 5.40 4.97 -5.53
N SER A 21 6.23 4.56 -6.49
CA SER A 21 6.32 5.26 -7.77
C SER A 21 4.98 5.19 -8.48
N ARG A 22 4.56 6.31 -9.08
CA ARG A 22 3.46 6.37 -10.04
C ARG A 22 4.04 6.61 -11.43
N GLU A 23 3.54 5.87 -12.42
CA GLU A 23 3.95 6.11 -13.81
C GLU A 23 3.42 7.48 -14.24
N ASN A 24 4.32 8.33 -14.75
CA ASN A 24 4.04 9.64 -15.33
C ASN A 24 3.60 10.79 -14.38
N SER A 25 4.03 10.84 -13.11
CA SER A 25 3.75 12.01 -12.25
C SER A 25 4.94 12.53 -11.44
N SER A 26 5.05 13.86 -11.37
CA SER A 26 5.95 14.60 -10.47
C SER A 26 5.39 14.79 -9.04
N PHE A 27 4.17 14.30 -8.78
CA PHE A 27 3.54 14.33 -7.46
C PHE A 27 3.78 13.02 -6.70
N MET A 28 3.70 13.07 -5.37
CA MET A 28 3.79 11.90 -4.49
C MET A 28 2.83 10.81 -4.98
N GLY A 29 3.39 9.64 -5.33
CA GLY A 29 2.63 8.50 -5.82
C GLY A 29 1.84 7.79 -4.72
N PRO A 30 1.16 6.67 -5.04
CA PRO A 30 0.32 5.97 -4.07
C PRO A 30 1.09 5.58 -2.81
N GLU A 31 0.41 5.55 -1.68
CA GLU A 31 1.03 5.25 -0.39
C GLU A 31 0.55 3.93 0.23
N ILE A 32 1.44 3.22 0.91
CA ILE A 32 1.09 2.14 1.84
C ILE A 32 1.28 2.65 3.26
N ILE A 33 0.26 2.50 4.10
CA ILE A 33 0.25 3.00 5.47
C ILE A 33 0.19 1.82 6.45
N LEU A 34 1.03 1.82 7.48
CA LEU A 34 1.05 0.79 8.54
C LEU A 34 1.48 1.41 9.89
N LYS A 35 1.26 0.72 11.01
CA LYS A 35 1.74 1.17 12.33
C LYS A 35 3.17 0.65 12.60
N ILE A 36 4.02 1.46 13.21
CA ILE A 36 5.40 1.09 13.58
C ILE A 36 5.48 -0.10 14.55
N ASN A 37 4.45 -0.30 15.36
CA ASN A 37 4.35 -1.39 16.33
C ASN A 37 3.55 -2.60 15.80
N SER A 38 3.31 -2.67 14.48
CA SER A 38 2.68 -3.84 13.86
C SER A 38 3.64 -5.02 13.80
N ASP A 39 3.10 -6.23 13.78
CA ASP A 39 3.83 -7.40 13.31
C ASP A 39 4.03 -7.30 11.80
N PHE A 40 5.22 -6.88 11.37
CA PHE A 40 5.53 -6.65 9.95
C PHE A 40 5.42 -7.92 9.10
N GLN A 41 5.69 -9.09 9.65
CA GLN A 41 5.56 -10.35 8.91
C GLN A 41 4.08 -10.59 8.60
N LYS A 42 3.23 -10.51 9.63
CA LYS A 42 1.78 -10.69 9.45
C LYS A 42 1.18 -9.64 8.52
N VAL A 43 1.62 -8.39 8.63
CA VAL A 43 1.20 -7.31 7.72
C VAL A 43 1.58 -7.61 6.27
N ALA A 44 2.80 -8.10 6.02
CA ALA A 44 3.25 -8.48 4.70
C ALA A 44 2.45 -9.66 4.12
N GLU A 45 2.20 -10.69 4.93
CA GLU A 45 1.40 -11.86 4.53
C GLU A 45 -0.05 -11.46 4.16
N ASN A 46 -0.67 -10.56 4.94
CA ASN A 46 -2.01 -10.05 4.65
C ASN A 46 -2.03 -9.24 3.35
N LEU A 47 -1.02 -8.38 3.14
CA LEU A 47 -0.89 -7.59 1.91
C LEU A 47 -0.71 -8.51 0.69
N GLU A 48 0.17 -9.50 0.78
CA GLU A 48 0.40 -10.48 -0.29
C GLU A 48 -0.89 -11.25 -0.61
N THR A 49 -1.60 -11.72 0.41
CA THR A 49 -2.89 -12.41 0.24
C THR A 49 -3.90 -11.50 -0.48
N ALA A 50 -4.02 -10.24 -0.07
CA ALA A 50 -4.94 -9.29 -0.66
C ALA A 50 -4.58 -8.97 -2.13
N LEU A 51 -3.30 -8.76 -2.44
CA LEU A 51 -2.82 -8.48 -3.81
C LEU A 51 -3.03 -9.66 -4.77
N ASN A 52 -3.17 -10.88 -4.23
CA ASN A 52 -3.44 -12.10 -4.99
C ASN A 52 -4.93 -12.50 -5.01
N THR A 53 -5.81 -11.69 -4.43
CA THR A 53 -7.26 -11.97 -4.34
C THR A 53 -8.08 -10.91 -5.07
N GLU A 54 -9.17 -11.32 -5.71
CA GLU A 54 -10.10 -10.38 -6.36
C GLU A 54 -10.99 -9.64 -5.34
N PRO A 55 -11.36 -8.37 -5.60
CA PRO A 55 -11.14 -7.60 -6.83
C PRO A 55 -9.82 -6.81 -6.85
N LEU A 56 -9.01 -6.88 -5.79
CA LEU A 56 -7.80 -6.08 -5.67
C LEU A 56 -6.75 -6.52 -6.69
N GLN A 57 -6.59 -7.82 -6.94
CA GLN A 57 -5.63 -8.34 -7.90
C GLN A 57 -5.79 -7.71 -9.29
N SER A 58 -7.01 -7.75 -9.87
CA SER A 58 -7.27 -7.16 -11.18
C SER A 58 -7.19 -5.64 -11.15
N ASN A 59 -7.70 -4.97 -10.11
CA ASN A 59 -7.59 -3.51 -10.00
C ASN A 59 -6.13 -3.06 -9.90
N PHE A 60 -5.31 -3.74 -9.11
CA PHE A 60 -3.90 -3.42 -8.94
C PHE A 60 -3.13 -3.65 -10.24
N LYS A 61 -3.41 -4.73 -10.97
CA LYS A 61 -2.77 -5.00 -12.28
C LYS A 61 -3.16 -3.99 -13.35
N ASN A 62 -4.43 -3.63 -13.44
CA ASN A 62 -4.97 -2.87 -14.57
C ASN A 62 -5.10 -1.36 -14.30
N LYS A 63 -5.12 -0.95 -13.02
CA LYS A 63 -5.43 0.41 -12.58
C LYS A 63 -4.43 0.92 -11.54
N TYR A 64 -3.20 0.40 -11.54
CA TYR A 64 -2.16 0.84 -10.60
C TYR A 64 -1.96 2.37 -10.61
N SER A 65 -2.02 2.98 -11.79
CA SER A 65 -1.91 4.43 -11.95
C SER A 65 -3.04 5.23 -11.30
N SER A 66 -4.16 4.61 -10.92
CA SER A 66 -5.26 5.26 -10.19
C SER A 66 -5.30 4.89 -8.70
N LEU A 67 -4.38 4.05 -8.22
CA LEU A 67 -4.24 3.73 -6.81
C LEU A 67 -3.92 5.01 -6.02
N LEU A 68 -4.64 5.21 -4.91
CA LEU A 68 -4.40 6.31 -3.97
C LEU A 68 -3.65 5.81 -2.74
N TYR A 69 -4.19 4.77 -2.10
CA TYR A 69 -3.57 4.19 -0.91
C TYR A 69 -3.90 2.71 -0.74
N ILE A 70 -3.05 2.06 0.06
CA ILE A 70 -3.32 0.81 0.76
C ILE A 70 -3.08 1.04 2.25
N ASP A 71 -4.05 0.74 3.09
CA ASP A 71 -3.98 0.95 4.54
C ASP A 71 -4.04 -0.39 5.28
N LEU A 72 -2.96 -0.66 6.01
CA LEU A 72 -2.67 -1.90 6.72
C LEU A 72 -2.74 -1.73 8.24
N ARG A 73 -3.23 -0.59 8.74
CA ARG A 73 -3.25 -0.28 10.18
C ARG A 73 -4.28 -1.08 10.99
N PHE A 74 -5.13 -1.88 10.33
CA PHE A 74 -6.32 -2.48 10.94
C PHE A 74 -6.23 -4.01 11.05
N GLY A 75 -5.24 -4.49 11.80
CA GLY A 75 -5.09 -5.91 12.12
C GLY A 75 -4.87 -6.76 10.86
N ASN A 76 -5.83 -7.63 10.54
CA ASN A 76 -5.78 -8.49 9.36
C ASN A 76 -6.52 -7.93 8.13
N LYS A 77 -7.01 -6.69 8.19
CA LYS A 77 -7.76 -6.08 7.09
C LYS A 77 -6.85 -5.21 6.24
N VAL A 78 -7.01 -5.33 4.93
CA VAL A 78 -6.35 -4.49 3.92
C VAL A 78 -7.40 -3.57 3.31
N TYR A 79 -7.32 -2.28 3.61
CA TYR A 79 -8.16 -1.27 2.97
C TYR A 79 -7.41 -0.65 1.81
N TYR A 80 -8.11 -0.30 0.73
CA TYR A 80 -7.50 0.32 -0.44
C TYR A 80 -8.49 1.21 -1.15
N LYS A 81 -7.95 2.20 -1.87
CA LYS A 81 -8.76 3.11 -2.69
C LYS A 81 -8.10 3.38 -4.03
N PHE A 82 -8.90 3.30 -5.08
CA PHE A 82 -8.58 3.76 -6.42
C PHE A 82 -9.47 4.97 -6.73
N HIS A 83 -9.04 5.87 -7.63
CA HIS A 83 -9.93 6.84 -8.27
C HIS A 83 -11.01 6.13 -9.10
#